data_AF-A0A170UHW9-F1
#
_entry.id   AF-A0A170UHW9-F1
#
_cell.length_a   1.000
_cell.length_b   1.000
_cell.length_c   1.000
_cell.angle_alpha   90.00
_cell.angle_beta   90.00
_cell.angle_gamma   90.00
#
_symmetry.space_group_name_H-M   'P 1'
#
loop_
_entity.id
_entity.type
_entity.pdbx_description
1 polymer ?
#
loop_
_entity_poly.entity_id
_entity_poly.type
_entity_poly.pdbx_seq_one_letter_code
_entity_poly.pdbx_strand_id
1 'polypeptide(L)'
;KNASGLEMPSWRDVQAYSVWPPYQVLEPYYPFKNGSVEDFTIGTEDCEGKLTGYCNGPLKGGTTYRVKIRAFTTSDKFTDTHYSFSIQTDQDTTPLIIGITIPSAIILVLLVVVLLLRRN
;
A
#
# COMPACT_ATOMS: atom_id res chain seq x y z
N LYS A 1 -20.53 -0.70 -24.85
CA LYS A 1 -19.38 -1.06 -23.99
C LYS A 1 -19.12 0.14 -23.10
N ASN A 2 -19.46 0.03 -21.81
CA ASN A 2 -19.57 1.14 -20.87
C ASN A 2 -18.18 1.58 -20.40
N ALA A 3 -17.94 2.89 -20.29
CA ALA A 3 -16.64 3.51 -20.00
C ALA A 3 -16.13 3.32 -18.56
N SER A 4 -16.59 2.29 -17.84
CA SER A 4 -16.21 2.00 -16.44
C SER A 4 -14.76 1.53 -16.29
N GLY A 5 -14.12 1.09 -17.38
CA GLY A 5 -12.75 0.61 -17.36
C GLY A 5 -11.71 1.68 -17.69
N LEU A 6 -12.13 2.89 -18.10
CA LEU A 6 -11.19 3.94 -18.51
C LEU A 6 -10.55 4.61 -17.31
N GLU A 7 -11.35 4.93 -16.30
CA GLU A 7 -10.91 5.52 -15.04
C GLU A 7 -10.87 4.43 -13.96
N MET A 8 -9.70 4.26 -13.34
CA MET A 8 -9.47 3.25 -12.31
C MET A 8 -9.53 3.93 -10.93
N PRO A 9 -9.85 3.19 -9.86
CA PRO A 9 -9.67 3.71 -8.51
C PRO A 9 -8.21 4.14 -8.26
N SER A 10 -8.01 5.18 -7.46
CA SER A 10 -6.69 5.58 -6.98
C SER A 10 -6.30 4.81 -5.72
N TRP A 11 -5.02 4.92 -5.32
CA TRP A 11 -4.55 4.39 -4.04
C TRP A 11 -5.37 4.92 -2.85
N ARG A 12 -5.81 6.18 -2.90
CA ARG A 12 -6.60 6.82 -1.84
C ARG A 12 -8.01 6.23 -1.75
N ASP A 13 -8.63 5.97 -2.90
CA ASP A 13 -10.00 5.41 -2.96
C ASP A 13 -10.04 4.02 -2.34
N VAL A 14 -8.99 3.21 -2.54
CA VAL A 14 -8.97 1.84 -2.03
C VAL A 14 -8.71 1.73 -0.53
N GLN A 15 -8.23 2.79 0.13
CA GLN A 15 -7.96 2.79 1.58
C GLN A 15 -9.22 2.52 2.43
N ALA A 16 -10.40 2.87 1.91
CA ALA A 16 -11.67 2.63 2.60
C ALA A 16 -12.08 1.15 2.65
N TYR A 17 -11.41 0.28 1.89
CA TYR A 17 -11.79 -1.13 1.76
C TYR A 17 -10.85 -2.03 2.55
N SER A 18 -11.41 -3.08 3.17
CA SER A 18 -10.64 -4.12 3.85
C SER A 18 -9.80 -4.96 2.87
N VAL A 19 -10.34 -5.19 1.68
CA VAL A 19 -9.71 -5.82 0.53
C VAL A 19 -9.69 -4.80 -0.61
N TRP A 20 -8.50 -4.39 -1.02
CA TRP A 20 -8.35 -3.36 -2.05
C TRP A 20 -8.74 -3.94 -3.42
N PRO A 21 -9.69 -3.33 -4.16
CA PRO A 21 -9.94 -3.69 -5.55
C PRO A 21 -8.75 -3.28 -6.43
N PRO A 22 -8.68 -3.71 -7.71
CA PRO A 22 -7.67 -3.22 -8.64
C PRO A 22 -7.71 -1.69 -8.73
N TYR A 23 -6.53 -1.07 -8.63
CA TYR A 23 -6.36 0.38 -8.62
C TYR A 23 -5.13 0.76 -9.44
N GLN A 24 -5.04 2.05 -9.78
CA GLN A 24 -3.95 2.60 -10.56
C GLN A 24 -3.07 3.48 -9.68
N VAL A 25 -1.76 3.36 -9.91
CA VAL A 25 -0.72 4.00 -9.09
C VAL A 25 -0.08 5.20 -9.78
N LEU A 26 -0.23 5.34 -11.10
CA LEU A 26 0.45 6.35 -11.90
C LEU A 26 -0.49 6.98 -12.92
N GLU A 27 -0.21 8.23 -13.28
CA GLU A 27 -0.77 8.81 -14.51
C GLU A 27 -0.11 8.18 -15.75
N PRO A 28 -0.81 8.13 -16.90
CA PRO A 28 -0.23 7.64 -18.14
C PRO A 28 1.05 8.41 -18.53
N TYR A 29 2.14 7.70 -18.78
CA TYR A 29 3.40 8.27 -19.25
C TYR A 29 4.08 7.35 -20.27
N TYR A 30 5.13 7.84 -20.95
CA TYR A 30 5.86 7.09 -21.97
C TYR A 30 7.27 6.69 -21.47
N PRO A 31 7.43 5.48 -20.88
CA PRO A 31 8.71 5.05 -20.30
C PRO A 31 9.79 4.76 -21.36
N PHE A 32 9.41 4.36 -22.57
CA PHE A 32 10.34 3.85 -23.59
C PHE A 32 10.90 4.91 -24.55
N LYS A 33 10.91 6.18 -24.13
CA LYS A 33 11.37 7.27 -25.01
C LYS A 33 12.86 7.19 -25.32
N ASN A 34 13.67 6.79 -24.33
CA ASN A 34 15.13 6.76 -24.41
C ASN A 34 15.72 5.37 -24.09
N GLY A 35 14.88 4.34 -23.99
CA GLY A 35 15.29 3.00 -23.56
C GLY A 35 14.24 1.95 -23.88
N SER A 36 14.66 0.68 -23.86
CA SER A 36 13.78 -0.48 -24.05
C SER A 36 13.34 -1.14 -22.74
N VAL A 37 13.90 -0.70 -21.61
CA VAL A 37 13.66 -1.25 -20.28
C VAL A 37 13.36 -0.09 -19.33
N GLU A 38 12.39 -0.31 -18.45
CA GLU A 38 12.01 0.61 -17.38
C GLU A 38 11.92 -0.17 -16.08
N ASP A 39 12.62 0.29 -15.05
CA ASP A 39 12.53 -0.25 -13.70
C ASP A 39 11.49 0.55 -12.91
N PHE A 40 10.52 -0.16 -12.31
CA PHE A 40 9.47 0.49 -11.53
C PHE A 40 9.27 -0.21 -10.18
N THR A 41 9.29 0.57 -9.09
CA THR A 41 9.02 0.08 -7.73
C THR A 41 7.66 0.58 -7.27
N ILE A 42 6.77 -0.35 -6.89
CA ILE A 42 5.42 -0.04 -6.43
C ILE A 42 5.45 0.25 -4.92
N GLY A 43 4.68 1.25 -4.50
CA GLY A 43 4.42 1.54 -3.09
C GLY A 43 5.47 2.40 -2.39
N THR A 44 6.12 3.31 -3.13
CA THR A 44 7.22 4.13 -2.63
C THR A 44 6.87 5.58 -2.35
N GLU A 45 5.71 6.07 -2.82
CA GLU A 45 5.31 7.47 -2.65
C GLU A 45 4.62 7.71 -1.31
N ASP A 46 4.88 8.86 -0.72
CA ASP A 46 4.07 9.41 0.36
C ASP A 46 2.88 10.19 -0.24
N CYS A 47 1.68 9.67 -0.02
CA CYS A 47 0.44 10.21 -0.59
C CYS A 47 -0.33 11.12 0.39
N GLU A 48 0.18 11.41 1.59
CA GLU A 48 -0.55 12.18 2.61
C GLU A 48 -0.97 13.57 2.10
N GLY A 49 -0.12 14.24 1.30
CA GLY A 49 -0.39 15.57 0.72
C GLY A 49 -1.05 15.58 -0.67
N LYS A 50 -1.20 14.43 -1.34
CA LYS A 50 -1.70 14.36 -2.72
C LYS A 50 -3.20 14.05 -2.73
N LEU A 51 -4.01 15.10 -2.90
CA LEU A 51 -5.47 15.02 -2.81
C LEU A 51 -6.15 14.52 -4.09
N THR A 52 -5.48 14.61 -5.25
CA THR A 52 -6.06 14.30 -6.56
C THR A 52 -5.10 13.52 -7.43
N GLY A 53 -5.65 12.72 -8.35
CA GLY A 53 -4.90 11.90 -9.31
C GLY A 53 -4.34 10.62 -8.71
N TYR A 54 -3.59 9.88 -9.50
CA TYR A 54 -2.97 8.62 -9.07
C TYR A 54 -1.71 8.85 -8.25
N CYS A 55 -1.50 8.00 -7.24
CA CYS A 55 -0.35 8.04 -6.35
C CYS A 55 0.14 6.62 -6.07
N ASN A 56 1.46 6.41 -6.07
CA ASN A 56 2.09 5.11 -5.85
C ASN A 56 2.32 4.86 -4.35
N GLY A 57 1.24 4.98 -3.57
CA GLY A 57 1.28 4.95 -2.11
C GLY A 57 1.59 3.58 -1.51
N PRO A 58 1.96 3.53 -0.21
CA PRO A 58 2.46 2.33 0.44
C PRO A 58 1.46 1.16 0.34
N LEU A 59 2.01 -0.04 0.14
CA LEU A 59 1.24 -1.27 0.09
C LEU A 59 0.85 -1.74 1.50
N LYS A 60 -0.26 -2.47 1.60
CA LYS A 60 -0.67 -3.08 2.87
C LYS A 60 0.22 -4.27 3.19
N GLY A 61 0.82 -4.27 4.38
CA GLY A 61 1.62 -5.40 4.86
C GLY A 61 0.83 -6.71 4.93
N GLY A 62 1.53 -7.84 4.77
CA GLY A 62 0.97 -9.19 4.82
C GLY A 62 -0.06 -9.50 3.73
N THR A 63 -0.12 -8.72 2.66
CA THR A 63 -1.15 -8.84 1.62
C THR A 63 -0.56 -9.38 0.32
N THR A 64 -1.32 -10.25 -0.34
CA THR A 64 -0.96 -10.81 -1.65
C THR A 64 -1.51 -9.93 -2.77
N TYR A 65 -0.60 -9.39 -3.58
CA TYR A 65 -0.91 -8.58 -4.75
C TYR A 65 -0.61 -9.30 -6.06
N ARG A 66 -1.23 -8.82 -7.13
CA ARG A 66 -0.88 -9.11 -8.52
C ARG A 66 -0.84 -7.81 -9.29
N VAL A 67 0.06 -7.72 -10.25
CA VAL A 67 0.26 -6.51 -11.05
C VAL A 67 -0.08 -6.79 -12.51
N LYS A 68 -0.55 -5.77 -13.21
CA LYS A 68 -0.68 -5.78 -14.68
C LYS A 68 -0.38 -4.39 -15.19
N ILE A 69 0.05 -4.30 -16.44
CA ILE A 69 0.38 -3.03 -17.09
C ILE A 69 -0.72 -2.69 -18.07
N ARG A 70 -1.11 -1.42 -18.08
CA ARG A 70 -2.04 -0.86 -19.07
C ARG A 70 -1.27 0.03 -20.05
N ALA A 71 -1.37 -0.29 -21.33
CA ALA A 71 -0.81 0.53 -22.40
C ALA A 71 -1.93 1.25 -23.13
N PHE A 72 -1.78 2.56 -23.32
CA PHE A 72 -2.73 3.42 -24.03
C PHE A 72 -2.22 3.72 -25.44
N THR A 73 -3.08 3.58 -26.44
CA THR A 73 -2.79 4.01 -27.83
C THR A 73 -3.41 5.36 -28.15
N THR A 74 -4.47 5.73 -27.43
CA THR A 74 -5.15 7.03 -27.45
C THR A 74 -5.72 7.28 -26.05
N SER A 75 -6.34 8.45 -25.82
CA SER A 75 -6.90 8.81 -24.50
C SER A 75 -7.95 7.83 -23.98
N ASP A 76 -8.63 7.09 -24.85
CA ASP A 76 -9.76 6.21 -24.50
C ASP A 76 -9.56 4.74 -24.90
N LYS A 77 -8.46 4.41 -25.59
CA LYS A 77 -8.16 3.04 -26.03
C LYS A 77 -6.91 2.52 -25.37
N PHE A 78 -7.07 1.40 -24.69
CA PHE A 78 -5.98 0.75 -23.97
C PHE A 78 -6.06 -0.77 -24.12
N THR A 79 -4.94 -1.42 -23.85
CA THR A 79 -4.87 -2.86 -23.62
C THR A 79 -4.15 -3.14 -22.31
N ASP A 80 -4.59 -4.17 -21.61
CA ASP A 80 -3.97 -4.63 -20.38
C ASP A 80 -3.15 -5.89 -20.66
N THR A 81 -2.05 -6.07 -19.93
CA THR A 81 -1.39 -7.38 -19.85
C THR A 81 -2.23 -8.34 -19.03
N HIS A 82 -1.87 -9.63 -19.08
CA HIS A 82 -2.28 -10.56 -18.04
C HIS A 82 -1.71 -10.12 -16.68
N TYR A 83 -2.37 -10.54 -15.61
CA TYR A 83 -1.83 -10.37 -14.27
C TYR A 83 -0.53 -11.18 -14.11
N SER A 84 0.39 -10.64 -13.33
CA SER A 84 1.56 -11.34 -12.84
C SER A 84 1.18 -12.53 -11.97
N PHE A 85 2.21 -13.31 -11.61
CA PHE A 85 2.12 -14.21 -10.46
C PHE A 85 1.83 -13.42 -9.17
N SER A 86 1.33 -14.13 -8.16
CA SER A 86 1.05 -13.56 -6.84
C SER A 86 2.34 -13.21 -6.10
N ILE A 87 2.39 -12.00 -5.54
CA ILE A 87 3.52 -11.49 -4.74
C ILE A 87 2.97 -11.08 -3.39
N GLN A 88 3.59 -11.52 -2.30
CA GLN A 88 3.15 -11.18 -0.94
C GLN A 88 4.10 -10.16 -0.32
N THR A 89 3.55 -9.10 0.26
CA THR A 89 4.30 -8.12 1.05
C THR A 89 4.62 -8.67 2.44
N ASP A 90 5.72 -8.21 3.03
CA ASP A 90 6.07 -8.51 4.41
C ASP A 90 4.96 -8.14 5.40
N GLN A 91 4.85 -8.89 6.48
CA GLN A 91 3.84 -8.67 7.50
C GLN A 91 4.19 -7.44 8.35
N ASP A 92 3.22 -6.56 8.57
CA ASP A 92 3.40 -5.46 9.52
C ASP A 92 3.32 -6.01 10.95
N THR A 93 4.47 -6.06 11.62
CA THR A 93 4.63 -6.55 13.00
C THR A 93 4.59 -5.42 14.03
N THR A 94 4.56 -4.16 13.61
CA THR A 94 4.59 -3.00 14.49
C THR A 94 3.40 -2.98 15.47
N PRO A 95 2.14 -3.26 15.06
CA PRO A 95 1.01 -3.30 16.00
C PRO A 95 1.16 -4.40 17.05
N LEU A 96 1.71 -5.56 16.68
CA LEU A 96 1.96 -6.67 17.60
C LEU A 96 3.02 -6.27 18.65
N ILE A 97 4.12 -5.66 18.19
CA ILE A 97 5.20 -5.21 19.07
C ILE A 97 4.68 -4.15 20.05
N ILE A 98 3.91 -3.17 19.59
CA ILE A 98 3.29 -2.15 20.45
C ILE A 98 2.34 -2.80 21.45
N GLY A 99 1.51 -3.74 20.98
CA GLY A 99 0.54 -4.46 21.81
C GLY A 99 1.18 -5.31 22.92
N ILE A 100 2.44 -5.73 22.79
CA ILE A 100 3.16 -6.48 23.83
C ILE A 100 4.00 -5.56 24.71
N THR A 101 4.71 -4.60 24.10
CA THR A 101 5.68 -3.76 24.82
C THR A 101 5.01 -2.78 25.79
N ILE A 102 3.91 -2.15 25.40
CA ILE A 102 3.24 -1.17 26.27
C ILE A 102 2.61 -1.84 27.51
N PRO A 103 1.80 -2.91 27.39
CA PRO A 103 1.22 -3.54 28.57
C PRO A 103 2.27 -4.17 29.49
N SER A 104 3.32 -4.79 28.95
CA SER A 104 4.39 -5.35 29.78
C SER A 104 5.15 -4.28 30.57
N ALA A 105 5.42 -3.12 29.98
CA ALA A 105 6.01 -1.99 30.67
C ALA A 105 5.12 -1.47 31.81
N ILE A 106 3.80 -1.37 31.60
CA ILE A 106 2.84 -0.95 32.63
C ILE A 106 2.84 -1.94 33.80
N ILE A 107 2.81 -3.25 33.52
CA ILE A 107 2.83 -4.29 34.55
C ILE A 107 4.12 -4.21 35.38
N LEU A 108 5.28 -4.01 34.73
CA LEU A 108 6.56 -3.85 35.42
C LEU A 108 6.55 -2.63 36.34
N VAL A 109 6.03 -1.49 35.88
CA VAL A 109 5.91 -0.28 36.70
C VAL A 109 5.00 -0.52 37.91
N LEU A 110 3.84 -1.15 37.73
CA LEU A 110 2.93 -1.48 38.83
C LEU A 110 3.58 -2.41 39.85
N LEU A 111 4.32 -3.43 39.39
CA LEU A 111 5.05 -4.34 40.28
C LEU A 111 6.12 -3.59 41.10
N VAL A 112 6.89 -2.71 40.46
CA VAL A 112 7.89 -1.87 41.15
C VAL A 112 7.23 -0.99 42.20
N VAL A 113 6.12 -0.32 41.87
CA VAL A 113 5.37 0.52 42.81
C VAL A 113 4.87 -0.30 44.00
N VAL A 114 4.27 -1.46 43.77
CA VAL A 114 3.81 -2.36 44.85
C VAL A 114 4.97 -2.81 45.73
N LEU A 115 6.13 -3.14 45.15
CA LEU A 115 7.32 -3.53 45.92
C LEU A 115 7.87 -2.37 46.76
N LEU A 116 7.87 -1.14 46.24
CA LEU A 116 8.27 0.05 47.00
C LEU A 116 7.30 0.34 48.14
N LEU A 117 5.99 0.26 47.89
CA LEU A 117 4.96 0.44 48.91
C LEU A 117 5.00 -0.63 50.01
N ARG A 118 5.43 -1.87 49.69
CA ARG A 118 5.62 -2.94 50.68
C ARG A 118 6.90 -2.81 51.49
N ARG A 119 7.88 -2.05 51.01
CA ARG A 119 9.20 -1.89 51.66
C ARG A 119 9.23 -0.71 52.63
N ASN A 120 8.27 0.21 52.52
CA ASN A 120 7.99 1.27 53.49
C ASN A 120 6.96 0.77 54.52
#